data_AF-A0A533VBN4-F1
#
_entry.id   AF-A0A533VBN4-F1
#
_cell.length_a   1.000
_cell.length_b   1.000
_cell.length_c   1.000
_cell.angle_alpha   90.00
_cell.angle_beta   90.00
_cell.angle_gamma   90.00
#
_symmetry.space_group_name_H-M   'P 1'
#
loop_
_entity.id
_entity.type
_entity.pdbx_description
1 polymer ?
#
loop_
_entity_poly.entity_id
_entity_poly.type
_entity_poly.pdbx_seq_one_letter_code
_entity_poly.pdbx_strand_id
1 'polypeptide(L)' 'MYVLSLSGLTDSRFWQNNFRYAIIIITIFGAVITPDGSGVTMWFVALPMIALYAIGVVMIRRKEKNEMVI' A
#
# COMPACT_ATOMS: atom_id res chain seq x y z
N MET A 1 0.65 4.77 6.55
CA MET A 1 -0.13 3.53 6.80
C MET A 1 -0.01 3.07 8.24
N TYR A 2 1.15 2.56 8.70
CA TYR A 2 1.30 1.94 10.02
C TYR A 2 0.89 2.84 11.20
N VAL A 3 1.40 4.07 11.28
CA VAL A 3 1.07 5.02 12.37
C VAL A 3 -0.42 5.39 12.38
N LEU A 4 -1.04 5.55 11.21
CA LEU A 4 -2.48 5.83 11.10
C LEU A 4 -3.31 4.66 11.64
N SER A 5 -2.89 3.42 11.38
CA SER A 5 -3.53 2.25 11.98
C SER A 5 -3.25 2.09 13.48
N LEU A 6 -2.07 2.50 13.96
CA LEU A 6 -1.80 2.55 15.41
C LEU A 6 -2.70 3.57 16.13
N SER A 7 -3.05 4.68 15.48
CA SER A 7 -3.92 5.71 16.06
C SER A 7 -5.41 5.31 16.12
N GLY A 8 -5.79 4.15 15.59
CA GLY A 8 -7.18 3.70 15.53
C GLY A 8 -8.03 4.38 14.43
N LEU A 9 -7.46 5.32 13.67
CA LEU A 9 -8.17 6.02 12.59
C LEU A 9 -8.46 5.14 11.37
N THR A 10 -7.68 4.08 11.17
CA THR A 10 -7.81 3.19 10.00
C THR A 10 -7.52 1.75 10.38
N ASP A 11 -8.38 0.82 9.98
CA ASP A 11 -8.17 -0.62 10.18
C ASP A 11 -7.53 -1.27 8.94
N SER A 12 -7.15 -2.54 9.03
CA SER A 12 -6.59 -3.25 7.91
C SER A 12 -7.60 -3.43 6.77
N ARG A 13 -8.89 -3.52 7.08
CA ARG A 13 -9.95 -3.64 6.07
C ARG A 13 -10.05 -2.38 5.22
N PHE A 14 -9.89 -1.19 5.80
CA PHE A 14 -9.80 0.06 5.07
C PHE A 14 -8.69 0.01 4.02
N TRP A 15 -7.49 -0.41 4.40
CA TRP A 15 -6.36 -0.48 3.46
C TRP A 15 -6.54 -1.57 2.38
N GLN A 16 -7.20 -2.68 2.70
CA GLN A 16 -7.52 -3.72 1.71
C GLN A 16 -8.60 -3.29 0.72
N ASN A 17 -9.67 -2.67 1.22
CA ASN A 17 -10.76 -2.19 0.38
C ASN A 17 -10.28 -1.10 -0.59
N ASN A 18 -9.27 -0.31 -0.17
CA ASN A 18 -8.67 0.74 -0.99
C ASN A 18 -7.42 0.32 -1.76
N PHE A 19 -7.08 -0.98 -1.82
CA PHE A 19 -5.88 -1.48 -2.49
C PHE A 19 -5.83 -1.07 -3.98
N ARG A 20 -6.99 -1.05 -4.65
CA ARG A 20 -7.10 -0.61 -6.05
C ARG A 20 -6.69 0.86 -6.23
N TYR A 21 -7.12 1.74 -5.33
CA TYR A 21 -6.74 3.15 -5.36
C TYR A 21 -5.26 3.34 -5.08
N ALA A 22 -4.68 2.56 -4.16
CA ALA A 22 -3.23 2.59 -3.91
C ALA A 22 -2.42 2.24 -5.17
N ILE A 23 -2.79 1.18 -5.90
CA ILE A 23 -2.14 0.82 -7.17
C ILE A 23 -2.22 1.99 -8.15
N ILE A 24 -3.41 2.58 -8.36
CA ILE A 24 -3.60 3.68 -9.31
C ILE A 24 -2.69 4.87 -8.95
N ILE A 25 -2.68 5.28 -7.67
CA ILE A 25 -1.85 6.39 -7.19
C ILE A 25 -0.36 6.10 -7.38
N ILE A 26 0.09 4.89 -7.04
CA ILE A 26 1.48 4.48 -7.18
C ILE A 26 1.90 4.42 -8.66
N THR A 27 1.05 3.90 -9.54
CA THR A 27 1.32 3.86 -10.98
C THR A 27 1.39 5.27 -11.57
N ILE A 28 0.46 6.17 -11.21
CA ILE A 28 0.50 7.58 -11.62
C ILE A 28 1.78 8.24 -11.11
N PHE A 29 2.16 8.00 -9.86
CA PHE A 29 3.40 8.52 -9.29
C PHE A 29 4.62 8.03 -10.07
N GLY A 30 4.68 6.75 -10.40
CA GLY A 30 5.71 6.17 -11.26
C GLY A 30 5.78 6.87 -12.62
N ALA A 31 4.64 7.06 -13.29
CA ALA A 31 4.57 7.70 -14.60
C ALA A 31 5.08 9.15 -14.56
N VAL A 32 4.79 9.87 -13.48
CA VAL A 32 5.21 11.28 -13.29
C VAL A 32 6.73 11.39 -13.14
N ILE A 33 7.37 10.43 -12.47
CA ILE A 33 8.82 10.50 -12.21
C ILE A 33 9.66 9.83 -13.30
N THR A 34 9.09 8.93 -14.11
CA THR A 34 9.80 8.22 -15.19
C THR A 34 9.32 8.68 -16.58
N PRO A 35 10.02 9.61 -17.24
CA PRO A 35 9.61 10.14 -18.54
C PRO A 35 10.08 9.24 -19.71
N ASP A 36 9.89 7.92 -19.63
CA ASP A 36 10.37 6.97 -20.64
C ASP A 36 9.36 6.65 -21.75
N GLY A 37 8.06 6.96 -21.54
CA GLY A 37 6.97 6.71 -22.49
C GLY A 37 6.65 5.23 -22.76
N SER A 38 7.54 4.30 -22.38
CA SER A 38 7.39 2.86 -22.53
C SER A 38 6.57 2.22 -21.40
N GLY A 39 6.52 2.86 -20.24
CA GLY A 39 5.87 2.33 -19.03
C GLY A 39 6.66 1.25 -18.31
N VAL A 40 7.80 0.79 -18.85
CA VAL A 40 8.63 -0.25 -18.23
C VAL A 40 9.29 0.29 -16.96
N THR A 41 9.95 1.44 -17.04
CA THR A 41 10.64 2.02 -15.88
C THR A 41 9.65 2.49 -14.80
N MET A 42 8.45 2.93 -15.20
CA MET A 42 7.34 3.19 -14.29
C MET A 42 7.01 1.96 -13.43
N TRP A 43 6.84 0.78 -14.04
CA TRP A 43 6.52 -0.45 -13.31
C TRP A 43 7.66 -0.91 -12.39
N PHE A 44 8.92 -0.66 -12.77
CA PHE A 44 10.07 -0.92 -11.90
C PHE A 44 10.00 -0.12 -10.58
N VAL A 45 9.43 1.09 -10.60
CA VAL A 45 9.18 1.86 -9.36
C VAL A 45 7.86 1.47 -8.69
N ALA A 46 6.80 1.26 -9.47
CA ALA A 46 5.48 1.00 -8.93
C ALA A 46 5.40 -0.36 -8.19
N LEU A 47 6.01 -1.41 -8.75
CA LEU A 47 5.97 -2.76 -8.16
C LEU A 47 6.54 -2.83 -6.73
N PRO A 48 7.76 -2.32 -6.42
CA PRO A 48 8.26 -2.34 -5.05
C PRO A 48 7.38 -1.50 -4.11
N MET A 49 6.81 -0.39 -4.58
CA MET A 49 5.88 0.41 -3.77
C MET A 49 4.56 -0.33 -3.47
N ILE A 50 3.99 -1.03 -4.46
CA ILE A 50 2.80 -1.88 -4.28
C ILE A 50 3.11 -3.02 -3.30
N ALA A 51 4.28 -3.63 -3.41
CA ALA A 51 4.73 -4.68 -2.50
C ALA A 51 4.83 -4.16 -1.05
N LEU A 52 5.43 -2.98 -0.85
CA LEU A 52 5.50 -2.33 0.46
C LEU A 52 4.11 -2.03 1.04
N TYR A 53 3.17 -1.58 0.21
CA TYR A 53 1.78 -1.37 0.64
C TYR A 53 1.13 -2.69 1.09
N ALA A 54 1.30 -3.77 0.31
CA ALA A 54 0.79 -5.10 0.67
C ALA A 54 1.40 -5.64 1.96
N ILE A 55 2.73 -5.48 2.15
CA ILE A 55 3.42 -5.87 3.38
C ILE A 55 2.86 -5.07 4.57
N GLY A 56 2.65 -3.76 4.40
CA GLY A 56 2.01 -2.89 5.40
C GLY A 56 0.62 -3.40 5.80
N VAL A 57 -0.21 -3.76 4.82
CA VAL A 57 -1.55 -4.35 5.05
C VAL A 57 -1.43 -5.60 5.91
N VAL A 58 -0.56 -6.54 5.53
CA VAL A 58 -0.37 -7.82 6.24
C VAL A 58 0.12 -7.60 7.68
N MET A 59 1.05 -6.66 7.90
CA MET A 59 1.54 -6.35 9.25
C MET A 59 0.42 -5.81 10.15
N ILE A 60 -0.43 -4.93 9.62
CA ILE A 60 -1.57 -4.38 10.37
C ILE A 60 -2.61 -5.48 10.66
N ARG A 61 -2.93 -6.35 9.68
CA ARG A 61 -3.84 -7.51 9.93
C ARG A 61 -3.35 -8.40 11.06
N ARG A 62 -2.04 -8.70 11.06
CA ARG A 62 -1.43 -9.56 12.07
C ARG A 62 -1.52 -8.92 13.46
N LYS A 63 -1.30 -7.61 13.56
CA LYS A 63 -1.44 -6.85 14.81
C LYS A 63 -2.88 -6.89 15.33
N GLU A 64 -3.86 -6.57 14.46
CA GLU A 64 -5.29 -6.60 14.81
C GLU A 64 -5.73 -7.99 15.27
N LYS A 65 -5.28 -9.05 14.59
CA LYS A 65 -5.60 -10.43 14.97
C LYS A 65 -5.02 -10.79 16.35
N ASN A 66 -3.82 -10.32 16.67
CA ASN A 66 -3.21 -10.57 17.97
C ASN A 66 -3.92 -9.81 19.10
N GLU A 67 -4.39 -8.59 18.85
CA GLU A 67 -5.14 -7.79 19.81
C GLU A 67 -6.54 -8.37 20.10
N MET A 68 -7.17 -9.08 19.15
CA MET A 68 -8.44 -9.78 19.38
C MET A 68 -8.31 -11.11 20.12
N VAL A 69 -7.09 -11.65 20.27
CA VAL A 69 -6.83 -12.97 20.91
C VAL A 69 -6.41 -12.80 22.37
N ILE A 70 -6.17 -11.57 22.83
CA ILE A 70 -5.84 -11.20 24.22
C ILE A 70 -7.10 -10.59 24.87
#